data_AF-A0A2S9Q7Y4-F1
#
_entry.id   AF-A0A2S9Q7Y4-F1
#
_cell.length_a   1.000
_cell.length_b   1.000
_cell.length_c   1.000
_cell.angle_alpha   90.00
_cell.angle_beta   90.00
_cell.angle_gamma   90.00
#
_symmetry.space_group_name_H-M   'P 1'
#
loop_
_entity.id
_entity.type
_entity.pdbx_description
1 polymer ?
#
loop_
_entity_poly.entity_id
_entity_poly.type
_entity_poly.pdbx_seq_one_letter_code
_entity_poly.pdbx_strand_id
1 'polypeptide(L)'
;MCLTEGVAEELFPTAKRCRRDPRFHRHFRCVGSQDDEILMTNLTLLGDIGGTNSRFALVVQGRTDYRSERHYENKRYPTFREAIEAYIADVGERPNAGVVAIAGPVAGEMVGPTNRQSWLFNPPTLAAELRFARLDVINDFEAVAHALPHLAQADTTVIGSVTGGVAGGNMAVLGPGTGLGVGALVRGGSRWIAVPSEGGHAEIGAPAGAWAKAHELIRGKIGRVSGEHVLSGPGLQRIDAALAALAGHPAERSAAEIGTAAVAGTDPVAVEATHLFFDYLARFSGDVGLMFAAKGGVFLYGGVVQKLSPLMDEAAFRAAFEAKSPLEKFLREIPIRLITHPTPGLIGCAAVAAHW
;
A
#
# COMPACT_ATOMS: atom_id res chain seq x y z
N MET A 1 -19.40 -48.05 -47.19
CA MET A 1 -20.52 -49.02 -47.17
C MET A 1 -21.38 -48.65 -45.97
N CYS A 2 -22.61 -48.16 -46.24
CA CYS A 2 -23.78 -47.90 -45.38
C CYS A 2 -23.60 -47.16 -44.05
N LEU A 3 -24.11 -45.91 -43.91
CA LEU A 3 -25.51 -45.46 -43.62
C LEU A 3 -25.89 -45.78 -42.16
N THR A 4 -26.35 -44.84 -41.32
CA THR A 4 -27.62 -44.07 -41.38
C THR A 4 -27.55 -42.84 -40.42
N GLU A 5 -27.82 -41.60 -40.85
CA GLU A 5 -29.11 -40.87 -40.97
C GLU A 5 -29.68 -40.27 -39.66
N GLY A 6 -30.14 -39.00 -39.71
CA GLY A 6 -31.11 -38.48 -38.73
C GLY A 6 -31.16 -36.97 -38.36
N VAL A 7 -31.19 -36.03 -39.33
CA VAL A 7 -32.12 -34.86 -39.51
C VAL A 7 -32.55 -34.03 -38.26
N ALA A 8 -32.52 -32.68 -38.17
CA ALA A 8 -33.04 -31.59 -39.03
C ALA A 8 -32.34 -30.24 -38.67
N GLU A 9 -31.97 -29.33 -39.59
CA GLU A 9 -32.82 -28.28 -40.24
C GLU A 9 -33.71 -27.51 -39.23
N GLU A 10 -33.82 -26.19 -39.17
CA GLU A 10 -33.37 -25.03 -39.96
C GLU A 10 -33.76 -23.78 -39.14
N LEU A 11 -33.54 -22.56 -39.68
CA LEU A 11 -34.10 -21.24 -39.29
C LEU A 11 -33.10 -20.19 -38.78
N PHE A 12 -32.34 -19.64 -39.73
CA PHE A 12 -31.98 -18.22 -39.75
C PHE A 12 -33.04 -17.44 -40.54
N PRO A 13 -33.28 -16.15 -40.22
CA PRO A 13 -33.56 -15.16 -41.25
C PRO A 13 -32.41 -14.14 -41.37
N THR A 14 -32.02 -14.00 -42.63
CA THR A 14 -31.04 -13.15 -43.29
C THR A 14 -31.01 -11.66 -42.92
N ALA A 15 -29.79 -11.12 -43.04
CA ALA A 15 -29.41 -9.72 -43.09
C ALA A 15 -30.19 -8.86 -44.11
N LYS A 16 -30.47 -7.60 -43.73
CA LYS A 16 -30.84 -6.53 -44.68
C LYS A 16 -29.62 -5.69 -45.05
N ARG A 17 -29.21 -5.81 -46.31
CA ARG A 17 -28.33 -4.89 -47.04
C ARG A 17 -29.08 -3.56 -47.28
N CYS A 18 -28.52 -2.44 -46.81
CA CYS A 18 -28.88 -1.12 -47.34
C CYS A 18 -28.05 -0.83 -48.59
N ARG A 19 -28.70 -0.81 -49.76
CA ARG A 19 -28.12 -0.32 -51.02
C ARG A 19 -28.27 1.21 -51.06
N ARG A 20 -27.19 1.89 -51.46
CA ARG A 20 -27.15 3.32 -51.81
C ARG A 20 -27.87 3.53 -53.15
N ASP A 21 -28.80 4.49 -53.21
CA ASP A 21 -29.34 5.07 -54.44
C ASP A 21 -28.85 6.52 -54.57
N PRO A 22 -28.18 6.90 -55.68
CA PRO A 22 -27.77 8.28 -55.93
C PRO A 22 -28.83 9.00 -56.77
N ARG A 23 -29.47 10.01 -56.19
CA ARG A 23 -30.05 11.21 -56.85
C ARG A 23 -30.97 11.93 -55.86
N PHE A 24 -30.59 13.13 -55.41
CA PHE A 24 -31.41 14.35 -55.31
C PHE A 24 -30.66 15.41 -54.50
N HIS A 25 -30.38 16.54 -55.15
CA HIS A 25 -29.86 17.75 -54.54
C HIS A 25 -30.89 18.40 -53.60
N ARG A 26 -30.45 18.92 -52.46
CA ARG A 26 -30.75 20.29 -52.00
C ARG A 26 -29.94 20.66 -50.75
N HIS A 27 -29.37 21.86 -50.78
CA HIS A 27 -28.76 22.54 -49.65
C HIS A 27 -29.76 22.67 -48.50
N PHE A 28 -29.39 22.16 -47.32
CA PHE A 28 -29.87 22.65 -46.04
C PHE A 28 -28.65 22.98 -45.19
N ARG A 29 -28.43 24.27 -44.96
CA ARG A 29 -27.61 24.76 -43.85
C ARG A 29 -28.41 24.49 -42.57
N CYS A 30 -28.02 23.47 -41.83
CA CYS A 30 -28.35 23.38 -40.41
C CYS A 30 -27.22 24.02 -39.63
N VAL A 31 -27.53 25.16 -39.00
CA VAL A 31 -26.74 25.75 -37.92
C VAL A 31 -27.20 25.07 -36.63
N GLY A 32 -26.27 24.47 -35.89
CA GLY A 32 -26.47 24.00 -34.52
C GLY A 32 -26.70 22.49 -34.37
N SER A 33 -25.64 21.75 -34.08
CA SER A 33 -25.29 21.40 -32.70
C SER A 33 -23.76 21.37 -32.63
N GLN A 34 -23.18 22.16 -31.73
CA GLN A 34 -21.88 21.77 -31.18
C GLN A 34 -22.20 20.51 -30.39
N ASP A 35 -22.01 19.37 -31.01
CA ASP A 35 -21.79 18.16 -30.27
C ASP A 35 -20.53 18.45 -29.46
N ASP A 36 -20.71 18.72 -28.16
CA ASP A 36 -19.64 18.63 -27.17
C ASP A 36 -19.14 17.18 -27.25
N GLU A 37 -18.25 16.93 -28.20
CA GLU A 37 -17.25 15.89 -28.11
C GLU A 37 -16.46 16.30 -26.86
N ILE A 38 -16.95 15.89 -25.68
CA ILE A 38 -16.18 15.91 -24.46
C ILE A 38 -14.95 15.10 -24.83
N LEU A 39 -13.86 15.80 -25.14
CA LEU A 39 -12.53 15.23 -25.25
C LEU A 39 -12.37 14.43 -23.96
N MET A 40 -12.58 13.12 -24.05
CA MET A 40 -12.41 12.24 -22.90
C MET A 40 -10.95 12.39 -22.53
N THR A 41 -10.70 13.07 -21.43
CA THR A 41 -9.35 13.29 -20.94
C THR A 41 -8.81 11.93 -20.57
N ASN A 42 -7.71 11.49 -21.16
CA ASN A 42 -7.05 10.23 -20.80
C ASN A 42 -6.29 10.36 -19.47
N LEU A 43 -6.87 11.05 -18.48
CA LEU A 43 -6.26 11.40 -17.21
C LEU A 43 -6.94 10.62 -16.09
N THR A 44 -6.10 9.99 -15.27
CA THR A 44 -6.52 9.26 -14.07
C THR A 44 -6.05 10.02 -12.83
N LEU A 45 -6.97 10.27 -11.90
CA LEU A 45 -6.65 10.75 -10.56
C LEU A 45 -5.95 9.64 -9.77
N LEU A 46 -4.84 9.96 -9.12
CA LEU A 46 -4.20 9.10 -8.14
C LEU A 46 -4.42 9.70 -6.75
N GLY A 47 -4.78 8.87 -5.77
CA GLY A 47 -4.92 9.28 -4.38
C GLY A 47 -4.15 8.39 -3.42
N ASP A 48 -3.45 8.99 -2.46
CA ASP A 48 -2.88 8.34 -1.28
C ASP A 48 -3.50 8.97 -0.04
N ILE A 49 -4.47 8.27 0.54
CA ILE A 49 -5.42 8.81 1.53
C ILE A 49 -5.08 8.28 2.92
N GLY A 50 -4.38 9.11 3.69
CA GLY A 50 -4.14 8.87 5.10
C GLY A 50 -5.26 9.41 5.98
N GLY A 51 -5.11 9.24 7.30
CA GLY A 51 -6.12 9.71 8.24
C GLY A 51 -6.14 11.24 8.43
N THR A 52 -4.97 11.88 8.44
CA THR A 52 -4.84 13.33 8.67
C THR A 52 -4.60 14.11 7.39
N ASN A 53 -3.89 13.51 6.44
CA ASN A 53 -3.51 14.15 5.19
C ASN A 53 -3.73 13.21 4.02
N SER A 54 -3.92 13.80 2.84
CA SER A 54 -4.05 13.10 1.57
C SER A 54 -3.11 13.71 0.55
N ARG A 55 -2.66 12.89 -0.40
CA ARG A 55 -1.96 13.35 -1.59
C ARG A 55 -2.76 12.97 -2.82
N PHE A 56 -2.81 13.88 -3.78
CA PHE A 56 -3.40 13.63 -5.09
C PHE A 56 -2.40 13.93 -6.19
N ALA A 57 -2.48 13.18 -7.28
CA ALA A 57 -1.71 13.38 -8.50
C ALA A 57 -2.55 13.03 -9.74
N LEU A 58 -2.03 13.37 -10.92
CA LEU A 58 -2.61 12.97 -12.20
C LEU A 58 -1.61 12.11 -12.97
N VAL A 59 -2.12 11.05 -13.60
CA VAL A 59 -1.35 10.24 -14.55
C VAL A 59 -2.12 10.12 -15.86
N VAL A 60 -1.40 10.08 -16.98
CA VAL A 60 -1.99 9.75 -18.27
C VAL A 60 -2.21 8.24 -18.33
N GLN A 61 -3.37 7.79 -18.78
CA GLN A 61 -3.69 6.36 -18.90
C GLN A 61 -2.61 5.60 -19.69
N GLY A 62 -2.23 4.43 -19.19
CA GLY A 62 -1.15 3.60 -19.74
C GLY A 62 0.27 4.05 -19.39
N ARG A 63 0.45 5.15 -18.63
CA ARG A 63 1.73 5.60 -18.09
C ARG A 63 1.80 5.39 -16.58
N THR A 64 3.02 5.40 -16.05
CA THR A 64 3.29 5.33 -14.60
C THR A 64 3.93 6.60 -14.04
N ASP A 65 4.44 7.49 -14.91
CA ASP A 65 4.96 8.78 -14.50
C ASP A 65 3.81 9.77 -14.27
N TYR A 66 3.52 10.04 -13.00
CA TYR A 66 2.48 10.97 -12.59
C TYR A 66 3.04 12.40 -12.45
N ARG A 67 2.14 13.39 -12.43
CA ARG A 67 2.45 14.81 -12.25
C ARG A 67 1.41 15.51 -11.39
N SER A 68 1.63 16.82 -11.17
CA SER A 68 0.70 17.67 -10.45
C SER A 68 0.39 17.15 -9.03
N GLU A 69 1.41 16.59 -8.36
CA GLU A 69 1.28 16.15 -6.96
C GLU A 69 0.92 17.34 -6.06
N ARG A 70 -0.09 17.16 -5.22
CA ARG A 70 -0.54 18.14 -4.24
C ARG A 70 -0.89 17.46 -2.93
N HIS A 71 -0.62 18.14 -1.82
CA HIS A 71 -0.86 17.68 -0.47
C HIS A 71 -2.00 18.47 0.18
N TYR A 72 -2.90 17.75 0.85
CA TYR A 72 -4.11 18.30 1.44
C TYR A 72 -4.25 17.87 2.89
N GLU A 73 -4.50 18.83 3.77
CA GLU A 73 -4.92 18.56 5.15
C GLU A 73 -6.41 18.16 5.15
N ASN A 74 -6.70 16.91 5.51
CA ASN A 74 -8.05 16.35 5.39
C ASN A 74 -9.09 17.14 6.19
N LYS A 75 -8.69 17.75 7.32
CA LYS A 75 -9.58 18.55 8.17
C LYS A 75 -10.21 19.77 7.47
N ARG A 76 -9.63 20.24 6.37
CA ARG A 76 -10.12 21.41 5.61
C ARG A 76 -11.30 21.07 4.70
N TYR A 77 -11.56 19.79 4.44
CA TYR A 77 -12.61 19.34 3.52
C TYR A 77 -13.63 18.48 4.26
N PRO A 78 -14.91 18.89 4.32
CA PRO A 78 -15.95 18.13 5.02
C PRO A 78 -16.09 16.68 4.52
N THR A 79 -16.05 16.50 3.20
CA THR A 79 -16.19 15.21 2.52
C THR A 79 -14.97 14.85 1.67
N PHE A 80 -14.83 13.57 1.32
CA PHE A 80 -13.77 13.11 0.41
C PHE A 80 -13.95 13.67 -1.01
N ARG A 81 -15.21 13.76 -1.47
CA ARG A 81 -15.55 14.37 -2.76
C ARG A 81 -15.08 15.81 -2.86
N GLU A 82 -15.33 16.64 -1.85
CA GLU A 82 -14.88 18.04 -1.85
C GLU A 82 -13.36 18.17 -1.87
N ALA A 83 -12.63 17.22 -1.27
CA ALA A 83 -11.17 17.19 -1.36
C ALA A 83 -10.71 16.91 -2.81
N ILE A 84 -11.37 15.98 -3.51
CA ILE A 84 -11.08 15.70 -4.93
C ILE A 84 -11.47 16.89 -5.82
N GLU A 85 -12.64 17.49 -5.60
CA GLU A 85 -13.08 18.66 -6.37
C GLU A 85 -12.15 19.87 -6.17
N ALA A 86 -11.66 20.07 -4.95
CA ALA A 86 -10.65 21.09 -4.66
C ALA A 86 -9.33 20.80 -5.41
N TYR A 87 -8.88 19.54 -5.44
CA TYR A 87 -7.70 19.17 -6.23
C TYR A 87 -7.88 19.45 -7.73
N ILE A 88 -9.02 19.06 -8.30
CA ILE A 88 -9.34 19.29 -9.71
C ILE A 88 -9.34 20.79 -10.02
N ALA A 89 -9.91 21.61 -9.12
CA ALA A 89 -9.90 23.06 -9.26
C ALA A 89 -8.48 23.65 -9.20
N ASP A 90 -7.64 23.18 -8.27
CA ASP A 90 -6.27 23.66 -8.09
C ASP A 90 -5.36 23.35 -9.29
N VAL A 91 -5.55 22.19 -9.93
CA VAL A 91 -4.74 21.80 -11.10
C VAL A 91 -5.33 22.26 -12.43
N GLY A 92 -6.62 22.62 -12.47
CA GLY A 92 -7.31 23.10 -13.67
C GLY A 92 -7.53 22.02 -14.75
N GLU A 93 -7.38 20.74 -14.40
CA GLU A 93 -7.49 19.61 -15.31
C GLU A 93 -8.41 18.55 -14.73
N ARG A 94 -9.35 18.05 -15.54
CA ARG A 94 -10.40 17.15 -15.09
C ARG A 94 -10.08 15.71 -15.50
N PRO A 95 -9.77 14.80 -14.56
CA PRO A 95 -9.62 13.38 -14.87
C PRO A 95 -10.99 12.74 -15.18
N ASN A 96 -10.97 11.64 -15.93
CA ASN A 96 -12.15 10.84 -16.23
C ASN A 96 -12.17 9.51 -15.48
N ALA A 97 -11.19 9.25 -14.62
CA ALA A 97 -11.09 8.03 -13.84
C ALA A 97 -10.22 8.26 -12.60
N GLY A 98 -10.20 7.31 -11.66
CA GLY A 98 -9.36 7.38 -10.47
C GLY A 98 -8.90 6.04 -9.91
N VAL A 99 -7.72 6.05 -9.27
CA VAL A 99 -7.25 4.99 -8.37
C VAL A 99 -6.88 5.65 -7.04
N VAL A 100 -7.49 5.22 -5.95
CA VAL A 100 -7.24 5.78 -4.62
C VAL A 100 -6.85 4.68 -3.63
N ALA A 101 -5.74 4.88 -2.95
CA ALA A 101 -5.26 4.05 -1.87
C ALA A 101 -5.74 4.60 -0.53
N ILE A 102 -6.32 3.77 0.33
CA ILE A 102 -6.88 4.19 1.62
C ILE A 102 -6.23 3.42 2.77
N ALA A 103 -5.83 4.15 3.81
CA ALA A 103 -5.41 3.59 5.08
C ALA A 103 -6.64 3.04 5.86
N GLY A 104 -7.05 1.82 5.50
CA GLY A 104 -8.16 1.11 6.12
C GLY A 104 -8.69 -0.06 5.29
N PRO A 105 -9.71 -0.77 5.81
CA PRO A 105 -10.39 -1.83 5.08
C PRO A 105 -11.08 -1.26 3.82
N VAL A 106 -10.92 -1.97 2.71
CA VAL A 106 -11.60 -1.66 1.43
C VAL A 106 -12.71 -2.66 1.10
N ALA A 107 -13.10 -3.48 2.08
CA ALA A 107 -14.21 -4.43 1.95
C ALA A 107 -15.53 -3.79 2.41
N GLY A 108 -16.59 -3.98 1.62
CA GLY A 108 -17.95 -3.51 1.95
C GLY A 108 -18.46 -2.43 1.00
N GLU A 109 -19.67 -1.93 1.28
CA GLU A 109 -20.32 -0.91 0.44
C GLU A 109 -19.75 0.50 0.65
N MET A 110 -19.20 0.77 1.83
CA MET A 110 -18.67 2.06 2.23
C MET A 110 -17.21 1.91 2.63
N VAL A 111 -16.35 2.74 2.04
CA VAL A 111 -14.90 2.72 2.27
C VAL A 111 -14.42 4.12 2.66
N GLY A 112 -13.33 4.20 3.39
CA GLY A 112 -12.73 5.46 3.82
C GLY A 112 -11.73 5.28 4.96
N PRO A 113 -10.97 6.34 5.29
CA PRO A 113 -10.01 6.30 6.38
C PRO A 113 -10.70 6.03 7.72
N THR A 114 -10.18 5.07 8.48
CA THR A 114 -10.78 4.55 9.73
C THR A 114 -11.00 5.61 10.81
N ASN A 115 -10.22 6.68 10.79
CA ASN A 115 -10.29 7.76 11.77
C ASN A 115 -11.13 8.97 11.31
N ARG A 116 -11.83 8.89 10.16
CA ARG A 116 -12.64 10.00 9.63
C ARG A 116 -13.92 9.50 8.96
N GLN A 117 -14.95 9.31 9.76
CA GLN A 117 -16.26 8.81 9.30
C GLN A 117 -16.96 9.71 8.28
N SER A 118 -16.72 11.03 8.31
CA SER A 118 -17.30 11.97 7.33
C SER A 118 -16.76 11.77 5.91
N TRP A 119 -15.70 10.97 5.76
CA TRP A 119 -15.08 10.62 4.49
C TRP A 119 -15.39 9.18 4.06
N LEU A 120 -16.34 8.50 4.70
CA LEU A 120 -16.86 7.25 4.17
C LEU A 120 -17.66 7.52 2.90
N PHE A 121 -17.42 6.75 1.85
CA PHE A 121 -18.12 6.87 0.57
C PHE A 121 -18.37 5.49 -0.06
N ASN A 122 -19.37 5.43 -0.93
CA ASN A 122 -19.60 4.29 -1.81
C ASN A 122 -18.85 4.54 -3.13
N PRO A 123 -17.92 3.66 -3.57
CA PRO A 123 -17.12 3.93 -4.76
C PRO A 123 -17.94 4.12 -6.05
N PRO A 124 -18.96 3.29 -6.37
CA PRO A 124 -19.85 3.55 -7.51
C PRO A 124 -20.54 4.91 -7.47
N THR A 125 -21.09 5.31 -6.31
CA THR A 125 -21.74 6.61 -6.13
C THR A 125 -20.76 7.76 -6.35
N LEU A 126 -19.58 7.69 -5.72
CA LEU A 126 -18.56 8.73 -5.87
C LEU A 126 -18.07 8.85 -7.33
N ALA A 127 -17.89 7.73 -8.02
CA ALA A 127 -17.52 7.71 -9.42
C ALA A 127 -18.56 8.43 -10.29
N ALA A 128 -19.85 8.15 -10.07
CA ALA A 128 -20.93 8.83 -10.79
C ALA A 128 -20.98 10.34 -10.51
N GLU A 129 -20.84 10.74 -9.25
CA GLU A 129 -20.81 12.16 -8.84
C GLU A 129 -19.65 12.94 -9.46
N LEU A 130 -18.47 12.32 -9.54
CA LEU A 130 -17.27 12.91 -10.14
C LEU A 130 -17.27 12.80 -11.68
N ARG A 131 -18.17 12.01 -12.25
CA ARG A 131 -18.19 11.62 -13.68
C ARG A 131 -16.94 10.85 -14.09
N PHE A 132 -16.47 9.97 -13.22
CA PHE A 132 -15.42 9.01 -13.53
C PHE A 132 -16.03 7.79 -14.22
N ALA A 133 -15.43 7.39 -15.34
CA ALA A 133 -15.72 6.14 -16.02
C ALA A 133 -15.29 4.91 -15.19
N ARG A 134 -14.28 5.08 -14.33
CA ARG A 134 -13.78 4.05 -13.43
C ARG A 134 -13.19 4.67 -12.16
N LEU A 135 -13.45 4.05 -11.02
CA LEU A 135 -12.82 4.38 -9.74
C LEU A 135 -12.44 3.09 -9.03
N ASP A 136 -11.15 2.80 -8.95
CA ASP A 136 -10.65 1.68 -8.15
C ASP A 136 -10.22 2.21 -6.77
N VAL A 137 -10.62 1.50 -5.71
CA VAL A 137 -10.21 1.79 -4.33
C VAL A 137 -9.42 0.59 -3.83
N ILE A 138 -8.18 0.81 -3.40
CA ILE A 138 -7.27 -0.22 -2.91
C ILE A 138 -6.78 0.11 -1.51
N ASN A 139 -6.27 -0.89 -0.80
CA ASN A 139 -5.62 -0.65 0.49
C ASN A 139 -4.28 0.10 0.29
N ASP A 140 -3.85 0.86 1.30
CA ASP A 140 -2.58 1.60 1.28
C ASP A 140 -1.35 0.70 1.11
N PHE A 141 -1.28 -0.45 1.80
CA PHE A 141 -0.19 -1.40 1.64
C PHE A 141 -0.30 -2.24 0.37
N GLU A 142 -1.51 -2.43 -0.16
CA GLU A 142 -1.69 -2.97 -1.51
C GLU A 142 -1.11 -2.03 -2.57
N ALA A 143 -1.33 -0.72 -2.43
CA ALA A 143 -0.72 0.28 -3.31
C ALA A 143 0.82 0.24 -3.19
N VAL A 144 1.37 0.23 -1.98
CA VAL A 144 2.83 0.13 -1.80
C VAL A 144 3.38 -1.17 -2.38
N ALA A 145 2.66 -2.30 -2.26
CA ALA A 145 3.06 -3.56 -2.89
C ALA A 145 3.12 -3.44 -4.43
N HIS A 146 2.14 -2.78 -5.05
CA HIS A 146 2.16 -2.48 -6.48
C HIS A 146 3.32 -1.57 -6.89
N ALA A 147 3.84 -0.73 -5.98
CA ALA A 147 4.97 0.15 -6.27
C ALA A 147 6.32 -0.58 -6.35
N LEU A 148 6.48 -1.73 -5.70
CA LEU A 148 7.78 -2.38 -5.51
C LEU A 148 8.59 -2.64 -6.81
N PRO A 149 8.00 -3.13 -7.92
CA PRO A 149 8.72 -3.31 -9.18
C PRO A 149 9.17 -2.00 -9.85
N HIS A 150 8.59 -0.88 -9.43
CA HIS A 150 8.77 0.44 -10.04
C HIS A 150 9.71 1.35 -9.23
N LEU A 151 10.14 0.91 -8.04
CA LEU A 151 11.13 1.62 -7.24
C LEU A 151 12.52 1.48 -7.85
N ALA A 152 13.19 2.59 -8.10
CA ALA A 152 14.57 2.61 -8.52
C ALA A 152 15.51 2.24 -7.36
N GLN A 153 16.77 1.97 -7.69
CA GLN A 153 17.79 1.73 -6.66
C GLN A 153 17.95 2.93 -5.71
N ALA A 154 17.78 4.15 -6.20
CA ALA A 154 17.85 5.38 -5.40
C ALA A 154 16.65 5.56 -4.44
N ASP A 155 15.54 4.86 -4.70
CA ASP A 155 14.30 4.95 -3.93
C ASP A 155 14.31 4.06 -2.68
N THR A 156 15.42 3.33 -2.47
CA THR A 156 15.55 2.35 -1.40
C THR A 156 16.98 2.24 -0.87
N THR A 157 17.12 2.05 0.43
CA THR A 157 18.40 1.72 1.08
C THR A 157 18.44 0.23 1.42
N VAL A 158 19.57 -0.43 1.19
CA VAL A 158 19.76 -1.82 1.59
C VAL A 158 19.98 -1.90 3.10
N ILE A 159 19.42 -2.94 3.75
CA ILE A 159 19.68 -3.24 5.16
C ILE A 159 20.52 -4.52 5.26
N GLY A 160 21.76 -4.39 5.74
CA GLY A 160 22.68 -5.50 5.90
C GLY A 160 23.23 -6.04 4.57
N SER A 161 23.86 -7.22 4.59
CA SER A 161 24.50 -7.80 3.42
C SER A 161 23.50 -8.38 2.42
N VAL A 162 23.52 -7.96 1.15
CA VAL A 162 22.73 -8.60 0.08
C VAL A 162 23.57 -9.70 -0.57
N THR A 163 23.13 -10.95 -0.44
CA THR A 163 23.86 -12.11 -1.00
C THR A 163 23.12 -12.78 -2.16
N GLY A 164 21.94 -12.27 -2.52
CA GLY A 164 21.08 -12.84 -3.55
C GLY A 164 19.98 -11.89 -3.98
N GLY A 165 18.91 -12.48 -4.49
CA GLY A 165 17.77 -11.80 -5.07
C GLY A 165 17.39 -12.44 -6.40
N VAL A 166 16.11 -12.68 -6.61
CA VAL A 166 15.60 -13.24 -7.87
C VAL A 166 14.83 -12.15 -8.59
N ALA A 167 15.34 -11.73 -9.75
CA ALA A 167 14.62 -10.81 -10.62
C ALA A 167 13.25 -11.41 -10.97
N GLY A 168 12.18 -10.67 -10.67
CA GLY A 168 10.81 -11.15 -10.86
C GLY A 168 10.35 -12.18 -9.83
N GLY A 169 11.08 -12.41 -8.74
CA GLY A 169 10.59 -13.15 -7.58
C GLY A 169 9.51 -12.38 -6.81
N ASN A 170 8.77 -13.08 -5.95
CA ASN A 170 7.77 -12.45 -5.09
C ASN A 170 8.42 -11.39 -4.20
N MET A 171 7.68 -10.33 -3.90
CA MET A 171 8.12 -9.27 -2.99
C MET A 171 7.11 -9.09 -1.88
N ALA A 172 7.57 -8.65 -0.72
CA ALA A 172 6.71 -8.31 0.39
C ALA A 172 7.07 -6.93 0.94
N VAL A 173 6.09 -6.23 1.47
CA VAL A 173 6.27 -4.96 2.17
C VAL A 173 5.58 -5.02 3.51
N LEU A 174 6.24 -4.46 4.52
CA LEU A 174 5.65 -4.23 5.83
C LEU A 174 6.07 -2.88 6.36
N GLY A 175 5.23 -2.28 7.21
CA GLY A 175 5.52 -0.92 7.64
C GLY A 175 4.90 -0.50 8.95
N PRO A 176 5.73 -0.32 9.99
CA PRO A 176 5.31 0.27 11.24
C PRO A 176 4.87 1.73 11.07
N GLY A 177 3.63 2.02 11.45
CA GLY A 177 3.02 3.34 11.46
C GLY A 177 2.13 3.53 12.68
N THR A 178 0.91 4.02 12.48
CA THR A 178 -0.13 3.98 13.52
C THR A 178 -0.48 2.53 13.89
N GLY A 179 -0.54 1.66 12.88
CA GLY A 179 -0.63 0.21 13.00
C GLY A 179 0.56 -0.49 12.34
N LEU A 180 0.38 -1.74 11.91
CA LEU A 180 1.35 -2.48 11.11
C LEU A 180 0.70 -2.99 9.82
N GLY A 181 0.97 -2.32 8.70
CA GLY A 181 0.54 -2.80 7.40
C GLY A 181 1.47 -3.88 6.84
N VAL A 182 0.90 -4.86 6.14
CA VAL A 182 1.62 -5.94 5.46
C VAL A 182 0.95 -6.24 4.12
N GLY A 183 1.75 -6.25 3.05
CA GLY A 183 1.29 -6.62 1.71
C GLY A 183 2.35 -7.41 0.96
N ALA A 184 1.94 -8.13 -0.07
CA ALA A 184 2.87 -8.81 -0.96
C ALA A 184 2.50 -8.61 -2.43
N LEU A 185 3.48 -8.77 -3.30
CA LEU A 185 3.32 -8.79 -4.74
C LEU A 185 3.89 -10.12 -5.26
N VAL A 186 3.00 -11.00 -5.70
CA VAL A 186 3.37 -12.33 -6.19
C VAL A 186 3.24 -12.43 -7.71
N ARG A 187 4.00 -13.32 -8.33
CA ARG A 187 3.87 -13.57 -9.76
C ARG A 187 2.78 -14.60 -10.06
N GLY A 188 1.81 -14.19 -10.88
CA GLY A 188 0.86 -15.07 -11.57
C GLY A 188 1.17 -15.10 -13.06
N GLY A 189 2.05 -16.00 -13.49
CA GLY A 189 2.55 -16.02 -14.86
C GLY A 189 3.29 -14.73 -15.22
N SER A 190 2.84 -14.02 -16.27
CA SER A 190 3.43 -12.74 -16.68
C SER A 190 2.96 -11.54 -15.85
N ARG A 191 1.97 -11.71 -14.98
CA ARG A 191 1.33 -10.61 -14.23
C ARG A 191 1.78 -10.57 -12.77
N TRP A 192 1.77 -9.36 -12.21
CA TRP A 192 1.85 -9.14 -10.78
C TRP A 192 0.46 -9.20 -10.16
N ILE A 193 0.36 -9.87 -9.03
CA ILE A 193 -0.87 -9.99 -8.23
C ILE A 193 -0.55 -9.47 -6.84
N ALA A 194 -1.21 -8.40 -6.42
CA ALA A 194 -1.10 -7.94 -5.04
C ALA A 194 -1.90 -8.86 -4.12
N VAL A 195 -1.33 -9.15 -2.97
CA VAL A 195 -1.94 -9.90 -1.89
C VAL A 195 -2.08 -8.94 -0.70
N PRO A 196 -3.22 -8.23 -0.59
CA PRO A 196 -3.51 -7.45 0.61
C PRO A 196 -3.64 -8.41 1.80
N SER A 197 -3.23 -7.97 2.99
CA SER A 197 -3.29 -8.81 4.18
C SER A 197 -3.43 -8.02 5.47
N GLU A 198 -4.03 -8.67 6.47
CA GLU A 198 -4.03 -8.23 7.87
C GLU A 198 -2.85 -8.85 8.64
N GLY A 199 -1.72 -9.05 7.95
CA GLY A 199 -0.55 -9.78 8.47
C GLY A 199 0.01 -9.16 9.74
N GLY A 200 -0.11 -7.85 9.94
CA GLY A 200 0.31 -7.17 11.16
C GLY A 200 -0.44 -7.63 12.41
N HIS A 201 -1.64 -8.20 12.25
CA HIS A 201 -2.38 -8.79 13.36
C HIS A 201 -1.99 -10.23 13.68
N ALA A 202 -1.06 -10.86 12.94
CA ALA A 202 -0.52 -12.18 13.29
C ALA A 202 0.18 -12.16 14.66
N GLU A 203 0.12 -13.28 15.38
CA GLU A 203 0.77 -13.40 16.70
C GLU A 203 2.29 -13.42 16.56
N ILE A 204 3.00 -12.74 17.47
CA ILE A 204 4.45 -12.71 17.49
C ILE A 204 4.98 -13.30 18.80
N GLY A 205 5.99 -14.16 18.69
CA GLY A 205 6.62 -14.80 19.85
C GLY A 205 7.62 -13.89 20.57
N ALA A 206 7.86 -14.20 21.84
CA ALA A 206 8.85 -13.51 22.65
C ALA A 206 10.24 -13.51 21.99
N PRO A 207 11.00 -12.42 22.11
CA PRO A 207 12.43 -12.37 21.77
C PRO A 207 13.24 -13.19 22.77
N ALA A 208 14.48 -13.50 22.39
CA ALA A 208 15.38 -14.24 23.26
C ALA A 208 15.95 -13.36 24.39
N GLY A 209 16.51 -14.01 25.41
CA GLY A 209 17.31 -13.34 26.44
C GLY A 209 16.50 -12.39 27.33
N ALA A 210 17.11 -11.25 27.67
CA ALA A 210 16.56 -10.29 28.63
C ALA A 210 15.22 -9.69 28.18
N TRP A 211 15.02 -9.54 26.86
CA TRP A 211 13.79 -8.98 26.28
C TRP A 211 12.57 -9.89 26.42
N ALA A 212 12.74 -11.19 26.69
CA ALA A 212 11.63 -12.09 26.96
C ALA A 212 10.76 -11.58 28.12
N LYS A 213 11.38 -11.00 29.17
CA LYS A 213 10.64 -10.43 30.30
C LYS A 213 9.78 -9.23 29.91
N ALA A 214 10.26 -8.39 29.00
CA ALA A 214 9.49 -7.25 28.49
C ALA A 214 8.27 -7.74 27.69
N HIS A 215 8.45 -8.77 26.84
CA HIS A 215 7.34 -9.42 26.15
C HIS A 215 6.30 -9.98 27.12
N GLU A 216 6.74 -10.67 28.18
CA GLU A 216 5.85 -11.23 29.19
C GLU A 216 5.05 -10.16 29.94
N LEU A 217 5.65 -9.01 30.25
CA LEU A 217 4.93 -7.88 30.83
C LEU A 217 3.88 -7.30 29.87
N ILE A 218 4.20 -7.19 28.58
CA ILE A 218 3.24 -6.73 27.57
C ILE A 218 2.09 -7.72 27.47
N ARG A 219 2.40 -9.02 27.34
CA ARG A 219 1.44 -10.13 27.27
C ARG A 219 0.53 -10.18 28.50
N GLY A 220 1.09 -9.99 29.70
CA GLY A 220 0.31 -9.94 30.95
C GLY A 220 -0.72 -8.80 31.00
N LYS A 221 -0.49 -7.71 30.26
CA LYS A 221 -1.41 -6.55 30.20
C LYS A 221 -2.47 -6.68 29.10
N ILE A 222 -2.12 -7.20 27.93
CA ILE A 222 -3.01 -7.18 26.74
C ILE A 222 -3.44 -8.57 26.28
N GLY A 223 -3.00 -9.63 26.95
CA GLY A 223 -3.17 -11.01 26.49
C GLY A 223 -2.30 -11.25 25.25
N ARG A 224 -2.93 -11.75 24.18
CA ARG A 224 -2.24 -12.08 22.92
C ARG A 224 -1.46 -10.88 22.34
N VAL A 225 -0.21 -11.10 21.97
CA VAL A 225 0.67 -10.07 21.38
C VAL A 225 0.75 -10.29 19.87
N SER A 226 0.20 -9.37 19.07
CA SER A 226 0.37 -9.37 17.62
C SER A 226 1.60 -8.58 17.19
N GLY A 227 2.00 -8.71 15.93
CA GLY A 227 3.01 -7.84 15.31
C GLY A 227 2.71 -6.36 15.56
N GLU A 228 1.49 -5.90 15.29
CA GLU A 228 1.06 -4.51 15.49
C GLU A 228 1.18 -4.03 16.94
N HIS A 229 0.97 -4.92 17.93
CA HIS A 229 1.08 -4.55 19.34
C HIS A 229 2.50 -4.13 19.75
N VAL A 230 3.53 -4.50 18.97
CA VAL A 230 4.94 -4.16 19.23
C VAL A 230 5.61 -3.39 18.08
N LEU A 231 5.10 -3.51 16.84
CA LEU A 231 5.63 -2.89 15.62
C LEU A 231 4.75 -1.76 15.10
N SER A 232 4.49 -0.79 15.96
CA SER A 232 3.76 0.44 15.64
C SER A 232 4.23 1.56 16.56
N GLY A 233 3.77 2.80 16.32
CA GLY A 233 3.99 3.90 17.25
C GLY A 233 3.50 3.54 18.68
N PRO A 234 2.25 3.10 18.86
CA PRO A 234 1.77 2.56 20.13
C PRO A 234 2.57 1.34 20.61
N GLY A 235 3.07 0.51 19.71
CA GLY A 235 3.91 -0.64 20.05
C GLY A 235 5.25 -0.25 20.69
N LEU A 236 5.92 0.78 20.16
CA LEU A 236 7.13 1.34 20.76
C LEU A 236 6.87 1.84 22.20
N GLN A 237 5.72 2.48 22.43
CA GLN A 237 5.32 2.94 23.77
C GLN A 237 5.13 1.77 24.74
N ARG A 238 4.53 0.66 24.28
CA ARG A 238 4.37 -0.55 25.10
C ARG A 238 5.71 -1.19 25.44
N ILE A 239 6.63 -1.25 24.47
CA ILE A 239 7.99 -1.75 24.67
C ILE A 239 8.72 -0.90 25.72
N ASP A 240 8.70 0.41 25.54
CA ASP A 240 9.34 1.37 26.43
C ASP A 240 8.80 1.26 27.87
N ALA A 241 7.48 1.29 28.03
CA ALA A 241 6.85 1.17 29.35
C ALA A 241 7.15 -0.17 30.04
N ALA A 242 7.29 -1.27 29.27
CA ALA A 242 7.68 -2.57 29.82
C ALA A 242 9.13 -2.56 30.32
N LEU A 243 10.06 -1.98 29.55
CA LEU A 243 11.46 -1.86 29.94
C LEU A 243 11.65 -0.90 31.12
N ALA A 244 10.94 0.23 31.12
CA ALA A 244 10.93 1.20 32.22
C ALA A 244 10.46 0.57 33.53
N ALA A 245 9.41 -0.26 33.49
CA ALA A 245 8.94 -1.02 34.63
C ALA A 245 9.98 -2.06 35.12
N LEU A 246 10.66 -2.77 34.22
CA LEU A 246 11.74 -3.70 34.58
C LEU A 246 12.96 -3.00 35.19
N ALA A 247 13.20 -1.75 34.80
CA ALA A 247 14.24 -0.90 35.37
C ALA A 247 13.85 -0.26 36.70
N GLY A 248 12.62 -0.49 37.21
CA GLY A 248 12.13 0.09 38.47
C GLY A 248 11.65 1.54 38.37
N HIS A 249 11.53 2.09 37.15
CA HIS A 249 11.16 3.49 36.89
C HIS A 249 10.01 3.56 35.88
N PRO A 250 8.80 3.09 36.23
CA PRO A 250 7.68 3.05 35.28
C PRO A 250 7.35 4.45 34.75
N ALA A 251 7.28 4.57 33.42
CA ALA A 251 6.96 5.80 32.72
C ALA A 251 6.03 5.50 31.53
N GLU A 252 5.14 6.43 31.24
CA GLU A 252 4.34 6.44 30.01
C GLU A 252 4.79 7.62 29.16
N ARG A 253 5.23 7.34 27.94
CA ARG A 253 5.77 8.33 27.01
C ARG A 253 5.15 8.15 25.64
N SER A 254 5.06 9.23 24.89
CA SER A 254 4.69 9.16 23.47
C SER A 254 5.82 8.56 22.64
N ALA A 255 5.47 7.95 21.50
CA ALA A 255 6.46 7.42 20.55
C ALA A 255 7.46 8.49 20.07
N ALA A 256 7.03 9.76 20.01
CA ALA A 256 7.87 10.88 19.62
C ALA A 256 8.94 11.21 20.69
N GLU A 257 8.56 11.21 21.96
CA GLU A 257 9.48 11.42 23.08
C GLU A 257 10.51 10.29 23.16
N ILE A 258 10.05 9.04 23.04
CA ILE A 258 10.92 7.86 23.05
C ILE A 258 11.93 7.94 21.89
N GLY A 259 11.45 8.16 20.67
CA GLY A 259 12.33 8.27 19.50
C GLY A 259 13.33 9.42 19.62
N THR A 260 12.92 10.57 20.14
CA THR A 260 13.81 11.72 20.35
C THR A 260 14.90 11.41 21.37
N ALA A 261 14.54 10.82 22.52
CA ALA A 261 15.49 10.47 23.57
C ALA A 261 16.46 9.36 23.12
N ALA A 262 15.96 8.38 22.37
CA ALA A 262 16.78 7.31 21.81
C ALA A 262 17.79 7.83 20.78
N VAL A 263 17.36 8.68 19.84
CA VAL A 263 18.25 9.29 18.82
C VAL A 263 19.31 10.18 19.47
N ALA A 264 18.94 10.90 20.52
CA ALA A 264 19.89 11.73 21.27
C ALA A 264 20.81 10.92 22.21
N GLY A 265 20.54 9.63 22.43
CA GLY A 265 21.26 8.79 23.38
C GLY A 265 21.14 9.26 24.84
N THR A 266 20.12 10.04 25.17
CA THR A 266 19.97 10.66 26.50
C THR A 266 19.24 9.79 27.50
N ASP A 267 18.60 8.71 27.05
CA ASP A 267 17.84 7.79 27.88
C ASP A 267 18.15 6.33 27.50
N PRO A 268 18.82 5.56 28.37
CA PRO A 268 19.15 4.15 28.11
C PRO A 268 17.92 3.26 27.89
N VAL A 269 16.79 3.54 28.54
CA VAL A 269 15.55 2.76 28.35
C VAL A 269 14.97 3.03 26.96
N ALA A 270 15.02 4.28 26.49
CA ALA A 270 14.56 4.64 25.16
C ALA A 270 15.41 3.96 24.07
N VAL A 271 16.74 3.97 24.24
CA VAL A 271 17.67 3.28 23.33
C VAL A 271 17.37 1.78 23.30
N GLU A 272 17.25 1.15 24.47
CA GLU A 272 16.94 -0.28 24.55
C GLU A 272 15.57 -0.63 23.96
N ALA A 273 14.57 0.25 24.11
CA ALA A 273 13.27 0.08 23.48
C ALA A 273 13.37 0.07 21.95
N THR A 274 14.22 0.92 21.36
CA THR A 274 14.45 0.92 19.90
C THR A 274 15.19 -0.33 19.42
N HIS A 275 16.14 -0.87 20.21
CA HIS A 275 16.81 -2.13 19.87
C HIS A 275 15.81 -3.30 19.85
N LEU A 276 14.98 -3.41 20.88
CA LEU A 276 13.94 -4.43 20.96
C LEU A 276 12.89 -4.25 19.84
N PHE A 277 12.53 -3.01 19.49
CA PHE A 277 11.66 -2.74 18.35
C PHE A 277 12.25 -3.28 17.03
N PHE A 278 13.54 -3.04 16.78
CA PHE A 278 14.21 -3.56 15.58
C PHE A 278 14.39 -5.08 15.59
N ASP A 279 14.59 -5.72 16.75
CA ASP A 279 14.61 -7.18 16.87
C ASP A 279 13.26 -7.79 16.47
N TYR A 280 12.15 -7.26 17.00
CA TYR A 280 10.83 -7.68 16.56
C TYR A 280 10.63 -7.46 15.06
N LEU A 281 11.06 -6.31 14.53
CA LEU A 281 10.86 -5.96 13.13
C LEU A 281 11.64 -6.90 12.22
N ALA A 282 12.89 -7.19 12.55
CA ALA A 282 13.73 -8.12 11.83
C ALA A 282 13.15 -9.53 11.80
N ARG A 283 12.75 -10.05 12.97
CA ARG A 283 12.20 -11.40 13.11
C ARG A 283 10.88 -11.54 12.36
N PHE A 284 10.00 -10.55 12.48
CA PHE A 284 8.72 -10.53 11.79
C PHE A 284 8.90 -10.37 10.26
N SER A 285 9.85 -9.54 9.83
CA SER A 285 10.23 -9.42 8.41
C SER A 285 10.72 -10.74 7.84
N GLY A 286 11.49 -11.51 8.62
CA GLY A 286 11.94 -12.85 8.24
C GLY A 286 10.77 -13.83 8.08
N ASP A 287 9.79 -13.79 8.99
CA ASP A 287 8.56 -14.59 8.86
C ASP A 287 7.76 -14.22 7.61
N VAL A 288 7.59 -12.93 7.32
CA VAL A 288 6.95 -12.44 6.09
C VAL A 288 7.72 -12.91 4.85
N GLY A 289 9.05 -12.85 4.88
CA GLY A 289 9.91 -13.34 3.80
C GLY A 289 9.70 -14.83 3.51
N LEU A 290 9.53 -15.64 4.56
CA LEU A 290 9.18 -17.06 4.44
C LEU A 290 7.77 -17.27 3.89
N MET A 291 6.76 -16.60 4.44
CA MET A 291 5.35 -16.77 4.08
C MET A 291 5.10 -16.52 2.59
N PHE A 292 5.75 -15.51 2.00
CA PHE A 292 5.57 -15.15 0.60
C PHE A 292 6.67 -15.67 -0.33
N ALA A 293 7.66 -16.39 0.20
CA ALA A 293 8.88 -16.74 -0.51
C ALA A 293 9.46 -15.52 -1.25
N ALA A 294 9.64 -14.42 -0.51
CA ALA A 294 9.85 -13.07 -1.05
C ALA A 294 11.27 -12.86 -1.63
N LYS A 295 11.70 -13.73 -2.56
CA LYS A 295 13.04 -13.70 -3.17
C LYS A 295 13.31 -12.45 -4.02
N GLY A 296 12.29 -11.70 -4.40
CA GLY A 296 12.44 -10.36 -4.99
C GLY A 296 12.81 -9.29 -3.96
N GLY A 297 12.54 -9.56 -2.68
CA GLY A 297 12.91 -8.69 -1.55
C GLY A 297 11.79 -8.50 -0.54
N VAL A 298 12.20 -8.22 0.70
CA VAL A 298 11.34 -7.70 1.76
C VAL A 298 11.64 -6.21 1.94
N PHE A 299 10.59 -5.40 1.85
CA PHE A 299 10.68 -3.95 1.90
C PHE A 299 10.07 -3.43 3.20
N LEU A 300 10.77 -2.51 3.86
CA LEU A 300 10.29 -1.77 5.02
C LEU A 300 9.82 -0.40 4.57
N TYR A 301 8.65 0.02 5.04
CA TYR A 301 8.10 1.35 4.77
C TYR A 301 7.45 1.93 6.03
N GLY A 302 7.15 3.23 6.04
CA GLY A 302 6.40 3.86 7.12
C GLY A 302 7.22 4.79 8.01
N GLY A 303 6.52 5.75 8.60
CA GLY A 303 7.16 6.87 9.29
C GLY A 303 7.91 6.48 10.57
N VAL A 304 7.53 5.39 11.24
CA VAL A 304 8.23 4.96 12.47
C VAL A 304 9.59 4.39 12.12
N VAL A 305 9.66 3.42 11.19
CA VAL A 305 10.94 2.80 10.79
C VAL A 305 11.88 3.83 10.15
N GLN A 306 11.38 4.77 9.35
CA GLN A 306 12.21 5.82 8.75
C GLN A 306 12.84 6.74 9.82
N LYS A 307 12.05 7.18 10.81
CA LYS A 307 12.54 8.06 11.89
C LYS A 307 13.55 7.36 12.80
N LEU A 308 13.36 6.07 13.06
CA LEU A 308 14.24 5.29 13.93
C LEU A 308 15.45 4.69 13.18
N SER A 309 15.45 4.71 11.84
CA SER A 309 16.51 4.09 11.04
C SER A 309 17.95 4.50 11.40
N PRO A 310 18.25 5.73 11.89
CA PRO A 310 19.61 6.05 12.34
C PRO A 310 20.12 5.22 13.53
N LEU A 311 19.21 4.58 14.27
CA LEU A 311 19.51 3.71 15.41
C LEU A 311 19.56 2.22 15.02
N MET A 312 19.31 1.88 13.76
CA MET A 312 19.29 0.50 13.31
C MET A 312 20.72 -0.05 13.23
N ASP A 313 21.02 -1.05 14.05
CA ASP A 313 22.17 -1.93 13.81
C ASP A 313 21.82 -2.90 12.68
N GLU A 314 22.29 -2.61 11.47
CA GLU A 314 22.01 -3.42 10.29
C GLU A 314 22.52 -4.86 10.40
N ALA A 315 23.63 -5.09 11.12
CA ALA A 315 24.18 -6.43 11.29
C ALA A 315 23.32 -7.25 12.25
N ALA A 316 22.89 -6.65 13.37
CA ALA A 316 21.96 -7.28 14.30
C ALA A 316 20.59 -7.52 13.65
N PHE A 317 20.06 -6.54 12.91
CA PHE A 317 18.81 -6.68 12.16
C PHE A 317 18.90 -7.85 11.18
N ARG A 318 19.98 -7.91 10.41
CA ARG A 318 20.21 -8.98 9.43
C ARG A 318 20.30 -10.35 10.10
N ALA A 319 21.02 -10.47 11.21
CA ALA A 319 21.13 -11.71 11.95
C ALA A 319 19.77 -12.19 12.50
N ALA A 320 18.97 -11.28 13.06
CA ALA A 320 17.64 -11.59 13.59
C ALA A 320 16.63 -11.96 12.49
N PHE A 321 16.73 -11.33 11.31
CA PHE A 321 15.94 -11.70 10.12
C PHE A 321 16.25 -13.13 9.65
N GLU A 322 17.53 -13.50 9.61
CA GLU A 322 17.99 -14.80 9.13
C GLU A 322 17.76 -15.94 10.15
N ALA A 323 17.55 -15.63 11.43
CA ALA A 323 17.45 -16.60 12.53
C ALA A 323 16.17 -17.46 12.48
N LYS A 324 16.05 -18.28 11.44
CA LYS A 324 14.88 -19.09 11.09
C LYS A 324 15.28 -20.53 10.74
N SER A 325 15.96 -21.22 11.67
CA SER A 325 16.38 -22.61 11.49
C SER A 325 15.23 -23.50 11.02
N PRO A 326 15.44 -24.37 10.00
CA PRO A 326 16.70 -24.63 9.27
C PRO A 326 16.85 -23.82 7.96
N LEU A 327 16.09 -22.73 7.80
CA LEU A 327 15.95 -21.97 6.56
C LEU A 327 16.85 -20.72 6.48
N GLU A 328 17.90 -20.62 7.31
CA GLU A 328 18.79 -19.44 7.32
C GLU A 328 19.39 -19.17 5.94
N LYS A 329 19.76 -20.22 5.20
CA LYS A 329 20.27 -20.11 3.83
C LYS A 329 19.24 -19.51 2.86
N PHE A 330 17.97 -19.86 3.03
CA PHE A 330 16.89 -19.29 2.22
C PHE A 330 16.71 -17.80 2.50
N LEU A 331 16.73 -17.40 3.78
CA LEU A 331 16.62 -15.99 4.15
C LEU A 331 17.83 -15.17 3.69
N ARG A 332 19.04 -15.75 3.64
CA ARG A 332 20.24 -15.06 3.14
C ARG A 332 20.07 -14.53 1.72
N GLU A 333 19.35 -15.27 0.89
CA GLU A 333 19.07 -14.91 -0.51
C GLU A 333 18.03 -13.79 -0.66
N ILE A 334 17.32 -13.41 0.40
CA ILE A 334 16.28 -12.37 0.36
C ILE A 334 16.92 -11.00 0.65
N PRO A 335 16.85 -10.04 -0.29
CA PRO A 335 17.22 -8.65 0.00
C PRO A 335 16.25 -8.02 1.00
N ILE A 336 16.79 -7.21 1.92
CA ILE A 336 16.00 -6.37 2.81
C ILE A 336 16.26 -4.92 2.43
N ARG A 337 15.20 -4.14 2.22
CA ARG A 337 15.33 -2.75 1.75
C ARG A 337 14.41 -1.83 2.54
N LEU A 338 14.90 -0.66 2.94
CA LEU A 338 14.08 0.44 3.44
C LEU A 338 13.65 1.33 2.27
N ILE A 339 12.35 1.54 2.08
CA ILE A 339 11.82 2.48 1.09
C ILE A 339 12.06 3.91 1.58
N THR A 340 12.79 4.69 0.77
CA THR A 340 13.11 6.11 1.02
C THR A 340 12.31 7.06 0.12
N HIS A 341 11.66 6.55 -0.93
CA HIS A 341 10.76 7.34 -1.76
C HIS A 341 9.63 7.97 -0.92
N PRO A 342 9.27 9.25 -1.13
CA PRO A 342 8.30 9.95 -0.29
C PRO A 342 6.84 9.51 -0.51
N THR A 343 6.52 8.98 -1.68
CA THR A 343 5.13 8.71 -2.12
C THR A 343 4.96 7.36 -2.84
N PRO A 344 5.43 6.22 -2.27
CA PRO A 344 5.28 4.93 -2.92
C PRO A 344 3.82 4.54 -3.15
N GLY A 345 2.88 5.01 -2.32
CA GLY A 345 1.44 4.81 -2.54
C GLY A 345 0.96 5.37 -3.89
N LEU A 346 1.42 6.57 -4.29
CA LEU A 346 1.06 7.15 -5.59
C LEU A 346 1.70 6.39 -6.77
N ILE A 347 2.94 5.90 -6.62
CA ILE A 347 3.56 5.00 -7.61
C ILE A 347 2.70 3.74 -7.79
N GLY A 348 2.25 3.17 -6.67
CA GLY A 348 1.34 2.01 -6.66
C GLY A 348 0.04 2.26 -7.39
N CYS A 349 -0.64 3.36 -7.07
CA CYS A 349 -1.87 3.76 -7.76
C CYS A 349 -1.64 3.96 -9.27
N ALA A 350 -0.50 4.55 -9.66
CA ALA A 350 -0.13 4.70 -11.07
C ALA A 350 0.07 3.35 -11.76
N ALA A 351 0.74 2.40 -11.09
CA ALA A 351 0.94 1.04 -11.60
C ALA A 351 -0.40 0.30 -11.80
N VAL A 352 -1.35 0.44 -10.86
CA VAL A 352 -2.70 -0.12 -11.00
C VAL A 352 -3.43 0.51 -12.19
N ALA A 353 -3.40 1.84 -12.32
CA ALA A 353 -4.03 2.57 -13.43
C ALA A 353 -3.44 2.18 -14.80
N ALA A 354 -2.14 1.89 -14.87
CA ALA A 354 -1.47 1.48 -16.11
C ALA A 354 -1.86 0.08 -16.60
N HIS A 355 -2.49 -0.74 -15.75
CA HIS A 355 -2.91 -2.11 -16.06
C HIS A 355 -4.42 -2.26 -16.30
N TRP A 356 -5.13 -1.14 -16.48
CA TRP A 356 -6.55 -1.13 -16.79
C TRP A 356 -6.92 -1.68 -18.15
#